data_AF-A0A966T8E0-F1
#
_entry.id   AF-A0A966T8E0-F1
#
_cell.length_a   1.000
_cell.length_b   1.000
_cell.length_c   1.000
_cell.angle_alpha   90.00
_cell.angle_beta   90.00
_cell.angle_gamma   90.00
#
_symmetry.space_group_name_H-M   'P 1'
#
loop_
_entity.id
_entity.type
_entity.pdbx_description
1 polymer ?
#
loop_
_entity_poly.entity_id
_entity_poly.type
_entity_poly.pdbx_seq_one_letter_code
_entity_poly.pdbx_strand_id
1 'polypeptide(L)'
;VPGVAHLCIGGVESEALLFLLDEAGVCASAASACASGALETSHVLHAMGVDARLARGALRLSFGHTTTQADVEHAAHAIIAAVRRLRK
;
A
#
# COMPACT_ATOMS: atom_id res chain seq x y z
N VAL A 1 -15.76 5.36 -2.05
CA VAL A 1 -15.56 5.79 -3.46
C VAL A 1 -15.24 4.54 -4.26
N PRO A 2 -15.96 4.23 -5.36
CA PRO A 2 -15.60 3.12 -6.24
C PRO A 2 -14.22 3.35 -6.87
N GLY A 3 -13.47 2.27 -7.14
CA GLY A 3 -12.15 2.35 -7.77
C GLY A 3 -10.97 2.63 -6.83
N VAL A 4 -11.16 2.58 -5.51
CA VAL A 4 -10.04 2.65 -4.54
C VAL A 4 -10.05 1.41 -3.66
N ALA A 5 -8.91 0.73 -3.57
CA ALA A 5 -8.66 -0.33 -2.60
C ALA A 5 -7.60 0.14 -1.59
N HIS A 6 -7.96 0.14 -0.31
CA HIS A 6 -7.03 0.45 0.77
C HIS A 6 -6.85 -0.78 1.65
N LEU A 7 -5.60 -1.21 1.79
CA LEU A 7 -5.19 -2.42 2.49
C LEU A 7 -4.22 -2.03 3.60
N CYS A 8 -4.18 -2.82 4.66
CA CYS A 8 -3.10 -2.77 5.66
C CYS A 8 -2.46 -4.16 5.74
N ILE A 9 -1.16 -4.23 5.46
CA ILE A 9 -0.42 -5.49 5.38
C ILE A 9 0.49 -5.57 6.60
N GLY A 10 0.19 -6.47 7.53
CA GLY A 10 1.00 -6.60 8.75
C GLY A 10 2.44 -7.05 8.47
N GLY A 11 3.38 -6.63 9.31
CA GLY A 11 4.77 -7.09 9.25
C GLY A 11 5.57 -6.58 8.05
N VAL A 12 5.13 -5.48 7.42
CA VAL A 12 5.89 -4.75 6.41
C VAL A 12 5.73 -3.24 6.63
N GLU A 13 6.73 -2.46 6.25
CA GLU A 13 6.69 -1.00 6.25
C GLU A 13 6.26 -0.52 4.85
N SER A 14 5.34 0.44 4.77
CA SER A 14 4.74 0.89 3.51
C SER A 14 5.77 1.46 2.54
N GLU A 15 6.80 2.17 3.03
CA GLU A 15 7.84 2.75 2.19
C GLU A 15 8.65 1.69 1.45
N ALA A 16 9.06 0.62 2.16
CA ALA A 16 9.78 -0.49 1.57
C ALA A 16 8.91 -1.28 0.57
N LEU A 17 7.61 -1.43 0.87
CA LEU A 17 6.66 -2.05 -0.05
C LEU A 17 6.49 -1.20 -1.32
N LEU A 18 6.29 0.11 -1.19
CA LEU A 18 6.15 1.01 -2.33
C LEU A 18 7.41 1.03 -3.21
N PHE A 19 8.60 1.02 -2.61
CA PHE A 19 9.86 0.91 -3.35
C PHE A 19 9.90 -0.34 -4.24
N LEU A 20 9.57 -1.52 -3.68
CA LEU A 20 9.56 -2.77 -4.44
C LEU A 20 8.46 -2.82 -5.51
N LEU A 21 7.33 -2.15 -5.28
CA LEU A 21 6.26 -2.04 -6.27
C LEU A 21 6.67 -1.13 -7.43
N ASP A 22 7.36 -0.03 -7.15
CA ASP A 22 7.92 0.87 -8.17
C ASP A 22 8.95 0.13 -9.05
N GLU A 23 9.86 -0.64 -8.46
CA GLU A 23 10.79 -1.52 -9.21
C GLU A 23 10.04 -2.53 -10.10
N ALA A 24 8.85 -2.97 -9.71
CA ALA A 24 7.99 -3.87 -10.47
C ALA A 24 7.07 -3.15 -11.47
N GLY A 25 7.19 -1.82 -11.62
CA GLY A 25 6.36 -1.01 -12.51
C GLY A 25 4.92 -0.81 -12.02
N VAL A 26 4.67 -0.92 -10.72
CA VAL A 26 3.35 -0.76 -10.10
C VAL A 26 3.32 0.51 -9.26
N CYS A 27 2.64 1.55 -9.77
CA CYS A 27 2.43 2.79 -9.03
C CYS A 27 1.37 2.60 -7.94
N ALA A 28 1.72 2.87 -6.69
CA ALA A 28 0.81 2.85 -5.55
C ALA A 28 1.11 3.99 -4.57
N SER A 29 0.27 4.14 -3.54
CA SER A 29 0.49 5.12 -2.48
C SER A 29 0.33 4.49 -1.11
N ALA A 30 0.95 5.06 -0.08
CA ALA A 30 0.66 4.71 1.30
C ALA A 30 -0.58 5.47 1.81
N ALA A 31 -0.89 5.32 3.10
CA ALA A 31 -1.93 6.11 3.75
C ALA A 31 -1.54 7.60 3.90
N SER A 32 -2.45 8.39 4.46
CA SER A 32 -2.40 9.87 4.54
C SER A 32 -1.19 10.49 5.26
N ALA A 33 -0.27 9.69 5.81
CA ALA A 33 0.89 10.18 6.56
C ALA A 33 2.06 10.62 5.67
N CYS A 34 2.19 10.10 4.44
CA CYS A 34 3.39 10.34 3.63
C CYS A 34 3.59 11.79 3.14
N ALA A 35 2.60 12.67 3.30
CA ALA A 35 2.71 14.07 2.84
C ALA A 35 3.32 15.04 3.87
N SER A 36 3.47 14.65 5.15
CA SER A 36 3.89 15.58 6.21
C SER A 36 5.33 15.42 6.69
N GLY A 37 6.09 14.44 6.19
CA GLY A 37 7.43 14.12 6.71
C GLY A 37 7.43 13.62 8.16
N ALA A 38 6.25 13.32 8.72
CA ALA A 38 6.11 12.80 10.07
C ALA A 38 6.23 11.27 10.04
N LEU A 39 7.06 10.73 10.93
CA LEU A 39 7.16 9.29 11.26
C LEU A 39 5.87 8.69 11.85
N GLU A 40 4.77 9.47 11.88
CA GLU A 40 3.54 9.08 12.54
C GLU A 40 2.62 8.29 11.59
N THR A 41 1.99 7.26 12.14
CA THR A 41 0.96 6.49 11.45
C THR A 41 -0.20 7.39 11.00
N SER A 42 -0.85 7.05 9.89
CA SER A 42 -1.98 7.81 9.35
C SER A 42 -3.01 8.18 10.42
N HIS A 43 -3.22 9.47 10.63
CA HIS A 43 -4.25 9.98 11.56
C HIS A 43 -5.65 9.49 11.19
N VAL A 44 -5.91 9.20 9.92
CA VAL A 44 -7.18 8.59 9.47
C VAL A 44 -7.29 7.15 9.97
N LEU A 45 -6.26 6.32 9.75
CA LEU A 45 -6.26 4.93 10.25
C LEU A 45 -6.31 4.87 11.78
N HIS A 46 -5.65 5.81 12.46
CA HIS A 46 -5.74 5.96 13.91
C HIS A 46 -7.15 6.29 14.37
N ALA A 47 -7.81 7.29 13.75
CA ALA A 47 -9.20 7.65 14.06
C ALA A 47 -10.19 6.52 13.75
N MET A 48 -9.87 5.66 12.78
CA MET A 48 -10.63 4.44 12.47
C MET A 48 -10.39 3.29 13.47
N GLY A 49 -9.47 3.46 14.44
CA GLY A 49 -9.14 2.43 15.43
C GLY A 49 -8.26 1.29 14.90
N VAL A 50 -7.56 1.50 13.78
CA VAL A 50 -6.63 0.50 13.23
C VAL A 50 -5.38 0.43 14.11
N ASP A 51 -4.95 -0.79 14.47
CA ASP A 51 -3.72 -1.00 15.23
C ASP A 51 -2.52 -0.35 14.52
N ALA A 52 -1.71 0.39 15.28
CA ALA A 52 -0.61 1.18 14.74
C ALA A 52 0.42 0.32 13.98
N ARG A 53 0.68 -0.93 14.40
CA ARG A 53 1.61 -1.83 13.70
C ARG A 53 1.02 -2.31 12.38
N LEU A 54 -0.30 -2.49 12.31
CA LEU A 54 -0.97 -2.85 11.07
C LEU A 54 -1.01 -1.65 10.10
N ALA A 55 -1.22 -0.44 10.63
CA ALA A 55 -1.27 0.80 9.85
C ALA A 55 0.06 1.15 9.15
N ARG A 56 1.20 0.63 9.64
CA ARG A 56 2.52 0.81 9.01
C ARG A 56 2.63 0.18 7.63
N GLY A 57 1.91 -0.92 7.38
CA GLY A 57 1.86 -1.56 6.08
C GLY A 57 0.71 -1.08 5.21
N ALA A 58 0.30 0.18 5.35
CA ALA A 58 -0.79 0.74 4.58
C ALA A 58 -0.43 0.84 3.09
N LEU A 59 -1.31 0.33 2.24
CA LEU A 59 -1.20 0.37 0.79
C LEU A 59 -2.54 0.81 0.20
N ARG A 60 -2.50 1.81 -0.67
CA ARG A 60 -3.66 2.34 -1.39
C ARG A 60 -3.41 2.25 -2.89
N LEU A 61 -4.35 1.58 -3.56
CA LEU A 61 -4.43 1.45 -5.01
C LEU A 61 -5.65 2.25 -5.50
N SER A 62 -5.45 2.99 -6.58
CA SER A 62 -6.51 3.73 -7.27
C SER A 62 -6.57 3.23 -8.71
N PHE A 63 -7.76 2.83 -9.14
CA PHE A 63 -8.00 2.29 -10.46
C PHE A 63 -8.70 3.34 -11.32
N GLY A 64 -8.25 3.48 -12.57
CA GLY A 64 -8.78 4.42 -13.54
C GLY A 64 -9.55 3.72 -14.66
N HIS A 65 -10.15 4.51 -15.54
CA HIS A 65 -10.89 4.03 -16.72
C HIS A 65 -10.05 3.17 -17.67
N THR A 66 -8.72 3.33 -17.63
CA THR A 66 -7.75 2.60 -18.46
C THR A 66 -7.15 1.40 -17.74
N THR A 67 -7.47 1.17 -16.46
CA THR A 67 -6.99 -0.02 -15.75
C THR A 67 -7.64 -1.27 -16.34
N THR A 68 -6.82 -2.22 -16.74
CA THR A 68 -7.24 -3.51 -17.27
C THR A 68 -7.16 -4.60 -16.22
N GLN A 69 -7.81 -5.74 -16.50
CA GLN A 69 -7.69 -6.94 -15.68
C GLN A 69 -6.23 -7.41 -15.57
N ALA A 70 -5.44 -7.28 -16.65
CA ALA A 70 -4.03 -7.66 -16.66
C ALA A 70 -3.19 -6.77 -15.71
N ASP A 71 -3.49 -5.47 -15.64
CA ASP A 71 -2.82 -4.55 -14.70
C ASP A 71 -3.10 -4.96 -13.25
N VAL A 72 -4.33 -5.36 -12.94
CA VAL A 72 -4.74 -5.82 -11.60
C VAL A 72 -4.02 -7.12 -11.24
N GLU A 73 -3.94 -8.08 -12.16
CA GLU A 73 -3.22 -9.34 -11.96
C GLU A 73 -1.72 -9.12 -11.76
N HIS A 74 -1.11 -8.25 -12.56
CA HIS A 74 0.28 -7.85 -12.40
C HIS A 74 0.54 -7.21 -11.04
N ALA A 75 -0.30 -6.23 -10.65
CA ALA A 75 -0.20 -5.58 -9.35
C ALA A 75 -0.34 -6.57 -8.19
N ALA A 76 -1.30 -7.50 -8.27
CA ALA A 76 -1.49 -8.52 -7.24
C ALA A 76 -0.27 -9.43 -7.08
N HIS A 77 0.31 -9.91 -8.20
CA HIS A 77 1.52 -10.73 -8.17
C HIS A 77 2.72 -9.96 -7.62
N ALA A 78 2.90 -8.69 -8.02
CA ALA A 78 3.97 -7.82 -7.51
C ALA A 78 3.85 -7.61 -6.00
N ILE A 79 2.64 -7.32 -5.50
CA ILE A 79 2.37 -7.15 -4.06
C ILE A 79 2.71 -8.44 -3.29
N ILE A 80 2.27 -9.60 -3.77
CA ILE A 80 2.56 -10.88 -3.11
C ILE A 80 4.08 -11.14 -3.07
N ALA A 81 4.79 -10.90 -4.18
CA ALA A 81 6.23 -11.09 -4.26
C ALA A 81 6.99 -10.15 -3.31
N ALA A 82 6.62 -8.86 -3.29
CA ALA A 82 7.23 -7.85 -2.43
C ALA A 82 6.99 -8.18 -0.94
N VAL A 83 5.76 -8.51 -0.55
CA VAL A 83 5.43 -8.88 0.83
C VAL A 83 6.19 -10.13 1.28
N ARG A 84 6.31 -11.14 0.41
CA ARG A 84 7.12 -12.33 0.71
C ARG A 84 8.61 -11.99 0.87
N ARG A 85 9.14 -11.03 0.12
CA ARG A 85 10.53 -10.59 0.23
C ARG A 85 10.79 -9.82 1.53
N LEU A 86 9.86 -8.96 1.94
CA LEU A 86 10.00 -8.11 3.13
C LEU A 86 9.79 -8.85 4.46
N ARG A 87 9.09 -10.00 4.44
CA ARG A 87 8.83 -10.82 5.64
C ARG A 87 9.85 -11.94 5.87
N LYS A 88 10.84 -12.09 4.99
CA LYS A 88 11.96 -13.01 5.20
C LYS A 88 12.96 -12.40 6.17
#